data_AF-A0AA92UZ68-F1
#
_entry.id   AF-A0AA92UZ68-F1
#
_cell.length_a   1.000
_cell.length_b   1.000
_cell.length_c   1.000
_cell.angle_alpha   90.00
_cell.angle_beta   90.00
_cell.angle_gamma   90.00
#
_symmetry.space_group_name_H-M   'P 1'
#
loop_
_entity.id
_entity.type
_entity.pdbx_description
1 polymer ?
#
loop_
_entity_poly.entity_id
_entity_poly.type
_entity_poly.pdbx_seq_one_letter_code
_entity_poly.pdbx_strand_id
1 'polypeptide(L)'
;MFEKIIKFGCGFIVIFFVVMICIAMCSAYFATNEASSTPEITMMSSPKTLHISKFTVDEVLEDGSAVAHVEDLSSDISFGGEVLFQNDGTDSYVNDQIITAPKGKVEQIGTCKYSGNTIPVIRIIK
;
A
#
# COMPACT_ATOMS: atom_id res chain seq x y z
N MET A 1 -5.29 49.97 40.22
CA MET A 1 -5.87 48.70 39.72
C MET A 1 -5.54 48.42 38.24
N PHE A 2 -5.01 49.39 37.47
CA PHE A 2 -4.67 49.23 36.05
C PHE A 2 -3.35 48.50 35.74
N GLU A 3 -2.32 48.61 36.60
CA GLU A 3 -1.02 47.95 36.37
C GLU A 3 -1.07 46.41 36.43
N LYS A 4 -2.05 45.83 37.13
CA LYS A 4 -2.22 44.37 37.21
C LYS A 4 -2.80 43.76 35.93
N ILE A 5 -3.53 44.55 35.15
CA ILE A 5 -4.23 44.09 33.93
C ILE A 5 -3.23 43.99 32.77
N ILE A 6 -2.26 44.91 32.70
CA ILE A 6 -1.23 44.96 31.65
C ILE A 6 -0.25 43.76 31.74
N LYS A 7 0.08 43.32 32.97
CA LYS A 7 0.96 42.15 33.18
C LYS A 7 0.30 40.82 32.80
N PHE A 8 -1.03 40.74 32.84
CA PHE A 8 -1.77 39.54 32.45
C PHE A 8 -1.90 39.38 30.92
N GLY A 9 -1.97 40.49 30.17
CA GLY A 9 -2.07 40.46 28.70
C GLY A 9 -0.79 40.03 27.99
N CYS A 10 0.38 40.40 28.52
CA CYS A 10 1.67 40.07 27.90
C CYS A 10 2.00 38.57 28.02
N GLY A 11 1.67 37.94 29.15
CA GLY A 11 1.87 36.49 29.33
C GLY A 11 0.98 35.64 28.42
N PHE A 12 -0.27 36.06 28.20
CA PHE A 12 -1.21 35.34 27.34
C PHE A 12 -0.78 35.38 25.86
N ILE A 13 -0.27 36.52 25.39
CA ILE A 13 0.29 36.65 24.03
C ILE A 13 1.46 35.67 23.82
N VAL A 14 2.40 35.61 24.77
CA VAL A 14 3.60 34.77 24.63
C VAL A 14 3.24 33.29 24.61
N ILE A 15 2.31 32.86 25.47
CA ILE A 15 1.82 31.47 25.49
C ILE A 15 1.14 31.10 24.16
N PHE A 16 0.36 32.02 23.58
CA PHE A 16 -0.33 31.78 22.30
C PHE A 16 0.66 31.58 21.13
N PHE A 17 1.73 32.38 21.06
CA PHE A 17 2.77 32.24 20.04
C PHE A 17 3.56 30.93 20.18
N VAL A 18 3.88 30.51 21.42
CA VAL A 18 4.59 29.25 21.67
C VAL A 18 3.73 28.04 21.24
N VAL A 19 2.44 28.04 21.57
CA VAL A 19 1.52 26.95 21.18
C VAL A 19 1.36 26.87 19.66
N MET A 20 1.26 28.01 18.96
CA MET A 20 1.19 28.02 17.49
C MET A 20 2.45 27.46 16.82
N ILE A 21 3.64 27.76 17.37
CA ILE A 21 4.90 27.22 16.88
C ILE A 21 4.99 25.70 17.12
N CYS A 22 4.52 25.21 18.28
CA CYS A 22 4.46 23.78 18.57
C CYS A 22 3.51 23.04 17.61
N ILE A 23 2.33 23.60 17.31
CA ILE A 23 1.37 23.00 16.37
C ILE A 23 1.96 22.97 14.95
N ALA A 24 2.62 24.04 14.51
CA ALA A 24 3.29 24.08 13.21
C ALA A 24 4.40 23.01 13.09
N MET A 25 5.24 22.84 14.11
CA MET A 25 6.26 21.79 14.14
C MET A 25 5.65 20.38 14.18
N CYS A 26 4.57 20.16 14.94
CA CYS A 26 3.87 18.88 14.97
C CYS A 26 3.27 18.54 13.59
N SER A 27 2.68 19.50 12.89
CA SER A 27 2.09 19.26 11.56
C SER A 27 3.14 18.91 10.50
N ALA A 28 4.34 19.49 10.57
CA ALA A 28 5.45 19.15 9.67
C ALA A 28 6.05 17.77 9.97
N TYR A 29 6.01 17.32 11.24
CA TYR A 29 6.50 15.99 11.63
C TYR A 29 5.58 14.85 11.20
N PHE A 30 4.28 15.10 11.03
CA PHE A 30 3.32 14.12 10.52
C PHE A 30 3.31 14.02 8.98
N ALA A 31 3.95 14.95 8.26
CA ALA A 31 3.92 15.02 6.80
C ALA A 31 5.06 14.23 6.11
N THR A 32 5.90 13.53 6.86
CA THR A 32 6.99 12.73 6.29
C THR A 32 6.84 11.30 6.75
N ASN A 33 6.28 10.43 5.90
CA ASN A 33 6.69 9.02 5.70
C ASN A 33 5.66 8.22 4.87
N GLU A 34 4.98 8.83 3.90
CA GLU A 34 4.43 8.05 2.79
C GLU A 34 5.59 7.80 1.81
N ALA A 35 6.48 6.88 2.17
CA ALA A 35 7.45 6.36 1.23
C ALA A 35 6.69 5.48 0.24
N SER A 36 6.07 6.11 -0.76
CA SER A 36 5.58 5.46 -1.97
C SER A 36 6.77 4.80 -2.65
N SER A 37 7.02 3.56 -2.24
CA SER A 37 8.07 2.73 -2.74
C SER A 37 7.37 1.75 -3.63
N THR A 38 7.35 2.02 -4.94
CA THR A 38 6.99 1.02 -5.95
C THR A 38 7.64 -0.31 -5.56
N PRO A 39 6.89 -1.40 -5.43
CA PRO A 39 7.42 -2.66 -4.93
C PRO A 39 8.57 -3.10 -5.85
N GLU A 40 9.75 -3.36 -5.28
CA GLU A 40 10.88 -3.86 -6.05
C GLU A 40 10.59 -5.32 -6.46
N ILE A 41 10.37 -5.52 -7.76
CA ILE A 41 10.04 -6.84 -8.33
C ILE A 41 11.32 -7.55 -8.74
N THR A 42 11.54 -8.74 -8.18
CA THR A 42 12.55 -9.69 -8.63
C THR A 42 11.94 -10.63 -9.65
N MET A 43 12.32 -10.47 -10.92
CA MET A 43 11.83 -11.31 -12.02
C MET A 43 12.43 -12.72 -11.93
N MET A 44 11.62 -13.73 -12.22
CA MET A 44 12.05 -15.12 -12.34
C MET A 44 12.64 -15.37 -13.73
N SER A 45 13.66 -16.25 -13.81
CA SER A 45 14.26 -16.65 -15.09
C SER A 45 13.28 -17.38 -16.02
N SER A 46 12.26 -18.04 -15.45
CA SER A 46 11.21 -18.74 -16.17
C SER A 46 9.88 -18.59 -15.43
N PRO A 47 8.79 -18.15 -16.11
CA PRO A 47 7.48 -18.09 -15.49
C PRO A 47 7.01 -19.47 -15.00
N LYS A 48 6.31 -19.50 -13.86
CA LYS A 48 5.69 -20.70 -13.30
C LYS A 48 4.17 -20.60 -13.41
N THR A 49 3.53 -21.58 -14.03
CA THR A 49 2.06 -21.63 -14.08
C THR A 49 1.50 -22.05 -12.71
N LEU A 50 0.53 -21.30 -12.20
CA LEU A 50 -0.24 -21.60 -11.01
C LEU A 50 -1.70 -21.86 -11.40
N HIS A 51 -2.31 -22.86 -10.77
CA HIS A 51 -3.70 -23.25 -11.00
C HIS A 51 -4.60 -22.53 -10.00
N ILE A 52 -4.86 -21.25 -10.25
CA ILE A 52 -5.66 -20.39 -9.39
C ILE A 52 -6.69 -19.68 -10.25
N SER A 53 -7.95 -19.72 -9.79
CA SER A 53 -9.10 -19.29 -10.57
C SER A 53 -9.65 -17.93 -10.14
N LYS A 54 -9.59 -17.62 -8.85
CA LYS A 54 -10.28 -16.47 -8.26
C LYS A 54 -9.40 -15.73 -7.26
N PHE A 55 -9.42 -14.42 -7.37
CA PHE A 55 -8.70 -13.49 -6.50
C PHE A 55 -9.63 -12.35 -6.09
N THR A 56 -9.40 -11.80 -4.92
CA THR A 56 -10.07 -10.59 -4.42
C THR A 56 -9.00 -9.54 -4.19
N VAL A 57 -9.14 -8.35 -4.81
CA VAL A 57 -8.19 -7.25 -4.64
C VAL A 57 -8.38 -6.62 -3.26
N ASP A 58 -7.33 -6.63 -2.45
CA ASP A 58 -7.33 -6.00 -1.13
C ASP A 58 -6.91 -4.53 -1.22
N GLU A 59 -5.87 -4.26 -2.01
CA GLU A 59 -5.29 -2.92 -2.13
C GLU A 59 -4.75 -2.68 -3.55
N VAL A 60 -5.04 -1.49 -4.09
CA VAL A 60 -4.39 -0.96 -5.30
C VAL A 60 -3.28 0.01 -4.88
N LEU A 61 -2.07 -0.29 -5.30
CA LEU A 61 -0.86 0.51 -5.06
C LEU A 61 -0.85 1.76 -5.95
N GLU A 62 0.00 2.73 -5.61
CA GLU A 62 0.10 4.00 -6.34
C GLU A 62 0.56 3.86 -7.80
N ASP A 63 1.29 2.79 -8.13
CA ASP A 63 1.67 2.45 -9.52
C ASP A 63 0.53 1.79 -10.32
N GLY A 64 -0.62 1.61 -9.68
CA GLY A 64 -1.79 0.92 -10.19
C GLY A 64 -1.68 -0.61 -10.15
N SER A 65 -0.60 -1.18 -9.62
CA SER A 65 -0.52 -2.62 -9.33
C SER A 65 -1.48 -2.96 -8.20
N ALA A 66 -1.97 -4.20 -8.13
CA ALA A 66 -2.95 -4.61 -7.14
C ALA A 66 -2.46 -5.79 -6.30
N VAL A 67 -2.54 -5.67 -4.99
CA VAL A 67 -2.38 -6.77 -4.05
C VAL A 67 -3.73 -7.46 -3.91
N ALA A 68 -3.73 -8.77 -4.06
CA ALA A 68 -4.94 -9.57 -4.02
C ALA A 68 -4.75 -10.84 -3.19
N HIS A 69 -5.82 -11.25 -2.52
CA HIS A 69 -5.92 -12.52 -1.85
C HIS A 69 -6.46 -13.60 -2.80
N VAL A 70 -5.90 -14.81 -2.70
CA VAL A 70 -6.36 -16.00 -3.41
C VAL A 70 -7.53 -16.61 -2.64
N GLU A 71 -8.69 -16.66 -3.28
CA GLU A 71 -9.89 -17.26 -2.67
C GLU A 71 -9.86 -18.79 -2.68
N ASP A 72 -9.20 -19.35 -3.69
CA ASP A 72 -9.15 -20.79 -3.95
C ASP A 72 -7.78 -21.35 -3.50
N LEU A 73 -7.55 -21.30 -2.20
CA LEU A 73 -6.32 -21.79 -1.57
C LEU A 73 -6.25 -23.33 -1.68
N SER A 74 -5.66 -23.81 -2.78
CA SER A 74 -5.26 -25.21 -2.89
C SER A 74 -4.00 -25.49 -2.09
N SER A 75 -3.86 -26.72 -1.60
CA SER A 75 -2.66 -27.20 -0.88
C SER A 75 -1.36 -27.13 -1.70
N ASP A 76 -1.44 -26.86 -3.00
CA ASP A 76 -0.31 -26.67 -3.91
C ASP A 76 0.31 -25.26 -3.85
N ILE A 77 -0.34 -24.33 -3.12
CA ILE A 77 0.11 -22.95 -2.98
C ILE A 77 1.08 -22.84 -1.80
N SER A 78 2.36 -22.66 -2.11
CA SER A 78 3.44 -22.58 -1.11
C SER A 78 3.64 -21.17 -0.52
N PHE A 79 2.77 -20.21 -0.84
CA PHE A 79 2.83 -18.82 -0.37
C PHE A 79 1.57 -18.49 0.45
N GLY A 80 1.60 -17.39 1.21
CA GLY A 80 0.57 -17.03 2.19
C GLY A 80 -0.80 -16.65 1.63
N GLY A 81 -1.12 -16.99 0.38
CA GLY A 81 -2.38 -16.63 -0.27
C GLY A 81 -2.45 -15.22 -0.85
N GLU A 82 -1.46 -14.37 -0.60
CA GLU A 82 -1.37 -13.03 -1.19
C GLU A 82 -0.55 -13.05 -2.49
N VAL A 83 -0.97 -12.28 -3.49
CA VAL A 83 -0.28 -12.14 -4.77
C VAL A 83 -0.31 -10.68 -5.23
N LEU A 84 0.68 -10.27 -6.03
CA LEU A 84 0.70 -8.97 -6.69
C LEU A 84 0.35 -9.13 -8.17
N PHE A 85 -0.71 -8.45 -8.62
CA PHE A 85 -1.00 -8.18 -10.01
C PHE A 85 -0.20 -6.96 -10.46
N GLN A 86 0.81 -7.18 -11.28
CA GLN A 86 1.58 -6.09 -11.86
C GLN A 86 0.71 -5.32 -12.86
N ASN A 87 0.69 -3.99 -12.73
CA ASN A 87 0.10 -3.14 -13.75
C ASN A 87 1.03 -3.03 -14.96
N ASP A 88 0.55 -3.46 -16.12
CA ASP A 88 1.25 -3.33 -17.41
C ASP A 88 0.68 -2.18 -18.27
N GLY A 89 -0.21 -1.36 -17.69
CA GLY A 89 -0.91 -0.26 -18.34
C GLY A 89 -2.13 -0.69 -19.15
N THR A 90 -2.45 -1.99 -19.21
CA THR A 90 -3.61 -2.49 -19.96
C THR A 90 -4.84 -2.72 -19.09
N ASP A 91 -4.63 -2.99 -17.81
CA ASP A 91 -5.67 -3.31 -16.84
C ASP A 91 -5.72 -2.21 -15.77
N SER A 92 -6.91 -1.97 -15.22
CA SER A 92 -7.11 -1.06 -14.08
C SER A 92 -7.84 -1.82 -12.99
N TYR A 93 -7.29 -1.78 -11.79
CA TYR A 93 -7.82 -2.49 -10.64
C TYR A 93 -8.53 -1.53 -9.69
N VAL A 94 -9.52 -2.05 -8.97
CA VAL A 94 -10.18 -1.36 -7.86
C VAL A 94 -10.20 -2.27 -6.63
N ASN A 95 -10.21 -1.67 -5.44
CA ASN A 95 -10.35 -2.43 -4.20
C ASN A 95 -11.65 -3.25 -4.19
N ASP A 96 -11.62 -4.40 -3.53
CA ASP A 96 -12.70 -5.40 -3.46
C ASP A 96 -13.11 -6.01 -4.83
N GLN A 97 -12.33 -5.77 -5.88
CA GLN A 97 -12.58 -6.36 -7.19
C GLN A 97 -12.31 -7.85 -7.16
N ILE A 98 -13.27 -8.63 -7.66
CA ILE A 98 -13.07 -10.05 -7.92
C ILE A 98 -12.46 -10.23 -9.30
N ILE A 99 -11.23 -10.74 -9.33
CA ILE A 99 -10.53 -11.10 -10.56
C ILE A 99 -10.70 -12.60 -10.77
N THR A 100 -11.20 -12.98 -11.96
CA THR A 100 -11.34 -14.38 -12.35
C THR A 100 -10.40 -14.70 -13.51
N ALA A 101 -9.53 -15.68 -13.34
CA ALA A 101 -8.64 -16.14 -14.40
C ALA A 101 -9.44 -16.96 -15.44
N PRO A 102 -9.49 -16.56 -16.72
CA PRO A 102 -10.38 -17.16 -17.73
C PRO A 102 -10.12 -18.65 -18.00
N LYS A 103 -8.90 -19.14 -17.72
CA LYS A 103 -8.50 -20.54 -17.87
C LYS A 103 -8.27 -21.25 -16.52
N GLY A 104 -8.61 -20.61 -15.40
CA GLY A 104 -8.28 -21.09 -14.05
C GLY A 104 -6.77 -21.19 -13.81
N LYS A 105 -5.97 -20.41 -14.55
CA LYS A 105 -4.51 -20.44 -14.53
C LYS A 105 -3.95 -19.03 -14.61
N VAL A 106 -2.88 -18.79 -13.87
CA VAL A 106 -2.08 -17.57 -13.90
C VAL A 106 -0.60 -17.92 -14.03
N GLU A 107 0.21 -16.97 -14.49
CA GLU A 107 1.67 -17.13 -14.53
C GLU A 107 2.30 -16.29 -13.42
N GLN A 108 3.06 -16.95 -12.55
CA GLN A 108 4.00 -16.28 -11.66
C GLN A 108 5.24 -15.89 -12.46
N ILE A 109 5.53 -14.60 -12.51
CA ILE A 109 6.65 -14.02 -13.26
C ILE A 109 7.79 -13.52 -12.35
N GLY A 110 7.52 -13.41 -11.06
CA GLY A 110 8.45 -12.80 -10.11
C GLY A 110 8.01 -12.98 -8.66
N THR A 111 8.75 -12.33 -7.79
CA THR A 111 8.36 -12.07 -6.40
C THR A 111 8.67 -10.62 -6.06
N CYS A 112 7.93 -10.04 -5.13
CA CYS A 112 8.21 -8.72 -4.59
C CYS A 112 8.11 -8.74 -3.06
N LYS A 113 8.67 -7.72 -2.42
CA LYS A 113 8.44 -7.48 -1.00
C LYS A 113 7.25 -6.56 -0.81
N TYR A 114 6.28 -7.01 -0.05
CA TYR A 114 5.10 -6.24 0.34
C TYR A 114 4.85 -6.44 1.83
N SER A 115 4.72 -5.34 2.59
CA SER A 115 4.52 -5.35 4.04
C SER A 115 5.49 -6.25 4.83
N GLY A 116 6.74 -6.36 4.36
CA GLY A 116 7.79 -7.21 4.96
C GLY A 116 7.76 -8.68 4.55
N ASN A 117 6.72 -9.12 3.82
CA ASN A 117 6.59 -10.47 3.29
C ASN A 117 6.99 -10.54 1.81
N THR A 118 7.50 -11.68 1.38
CA THR A 118 7.75 -11.93 -0.05
C THR A 118 6.52 -12.56 -0.68
N ILE A 119 5.85 -11.82 -1.56
CA ILE A 119 4.65 -12.29 -2.28
C ILE A 119 4.99 -12.54 -3.76
N PRO A 120 4.35 -13.53 -4.40
CA PRO A 120 4.51 -13.77 -5.83
C PRO A 120 3.89 -12.65 -6.67
N VAL A 121 4.58 -12.28 -7.75
CA VAL A 121 4.03 -11.40 -8.80
C VAL A 121 3.45 -12.27 -9.90
N ILE A 122 2.18 -12.05 -10.23
CA ILE A 122 1.43 -12.84 -11.19
C ILE A 122 0.89 -12.00 -12.35
N ARG A 123 0.66 -12.66 -13.47
CA ARG A 123 -0.06 -12.14 -14.63
C ARG A 123 -1.18 -13.09 -15.05
N ILE A 124 -2.27 -12.53 -15.55
CA ILE A 124 -3.35 -13.32 -16.14
C ILE A 124 -2.94 -13.74 -17.54
N ILE A 125 -3.06 -15.03 -17.84
CA ILE A 125 -2.90 -15.56 -19.20
C ILE A 125 -4.22 -15.28 -19.94
N LYS A 126 -4.25 -14.23 -20.76
CA LYS A 126 -5.39 -13.94 -21.66
C LYS A 126 -5.53 -15.04 -22.73
#